data_AF-A0A151EFQ2-F1
#
_entry.id   AF-A0A151EFQ2-F1
#
_cell.length_a   1.000
_cell.length_b   1.000
_cell.length_c   1.000
_cell.angle_alpha   90.00
_cell.angle_beta   90.00
_cell.angle_gamma   90.00
#
_symmetry.space_group_name_H-M   'P 1'
#
loop_
_entity.id
_entity.type
_entity.pdbx_description
1 polymer ?
#
loop_
_entity_poly.entity_id
_entity_poly.type
_entity_poly.pdbx_seq_one_letter_code
_entity_poly.pdbx_strand_id
1 'polypeptide(L)'
;MVTIKGLQKEIEKIKERNKRVEADKAWETSWLRRILIAILTYVIIVLFFLVAGLPKPFVNSIVPTLAFILSTLTLSLFKKIWVKKQRQK
;
A
#
# COMPACT_ATOMS: atom_id res chain seq x y z
N MET A 1 10.16 33.57 24.84
CA MET A 1 11.10 32.45 25.10
C MET A 1 10.31 31.16 25.12
N VAL A 2 10.80 30.12 24.46
CA VAL A 2 10.17 28.80 24.48
C VAL A 2 10.33 28.21 25.88
N THR A 3 9.23 27.82 26.53
CA THR A 3 9.26 27.21 27.86
C THR A 3 9.35 25.70 27.74
N ILE A 4 10.00 25.04 28.71
CA ILE A 4 10.07 23.56 28.77
C ILE A 4 8.67 22.94 28.73
N LYS A 5 7.69 23.57 29.40
CA LYS A 5 6.28 23.18 29.39
C LYS A 5 5.63 23.30 28.00
N GLY A 6 6.01 24.32 27.22
CA GLY A 6 5.58 24.48 25.83
C GLY A 6 6.11 23.36 24.93
N LEU A 7 7.41 23.04 25.05
CA LEU A 7 8.03 21.94 24.30
C LEU A 7 7.42 20.57 24.64
N GLN A 8 7.13 20.30 25.92
CA GLN A 8 6.45 19.06 26.33
C GLN A 8 5.10 18.90 25.62
N LYS A 9 4.31 19.96 25.57
CA LYS A 9 3.00 19.96 24.89
C LYS A 9 3.11 19.73 23.38
N GLU A 10 4.14 20.28 22.74
CA GLU A 10 4.41 20.02 21.32
C GLU A 10 4.85 18.58 21.06
N ILE A 11 5.71 18.02 21.91
CA ILE A 11 6.15 16.62 21.82
C ILE A 11 4.95 15.67 21.96
N GLU A 12 4.05 15.91 22.90
CA GLU A 12 2.83 15.11 23.06
C GLU A 12 1.95 15.15 21.82
N LYS A 13 1.71 16.33 21.25
CA LYS A 13 0.96 16.48 19.99
C LYS A 13 1.62 15.73 18.84
N ILE A 14 2.95 15.79 18.73
CA ILE A 14 3.71 15.08 17.69
C ILE A 14 3.56 13.56 17.88
N LYS A 15 3.72 13.06 19.11
CA LYS A 15 3.55 11.62 19.41
C LYS A 15 2.15 11.13 19.08
N GLU A 16 1.13 11.90 19.43
CA GLU A 16 -0.26 11.54 19.15
C GLU A 16 -0.54 11.48 17.64
N ARG A 17 -0.04 12.46 16.88
CA ARG A 17 -0.13 12.44 15.42
C ARG A 17 0.65 11.26 14.82
N ASN A 18 1.87 11.02 15.28
CA ASN A 18 2.70 9.94 14.77
C ASN A 18 2.05 8.57 15.02
N LYS A 19 1.39 8.37 16.16
CA LYS A 19 0.63 7.14 16.44
C LYS A 19 -0.43 6.85 15.38
N ARG A 20 -1.17 7.89 14.95
CA ARG A 20 -2.19 7.76 13.89
C ARG A 20 -1.55 7.41 12.55
N VAL A 21 -0.49 8.15 12.18
CA VAL A 21 0.25 7.94 10.92
C VAL A 21 0.89 6.55 10.85
N GLU A 22 1.41 6.03 11.97
CA GLU A 22 2.00 4.70 12.03
C GLU A 22 0.96 3.60 11.89
N ALA A 23 -0.23 3.76 12.49
CA ALA A 23 -1.34 2.84 12.30
C ALA A 23 -1.79 2.80 10.83
N ASP A 24 -1.94 3.97 10.19
CA ASP A 24 -2.28 4.04 8.76
C ASP A 24 -1.20 3.37 7.90
N LYS A 25 0.08 3.68 8.14
CA LYS A 25 1.20 3.04 7.42
C LYS A 25 1.23 1.52 7.62
N ALA A 26 0.94 1.04 8.83
CA ALA A 26 0.86 -0.39 9.13
C ALA A 26 -0.28 -1.04 8.32
N TRP A 27 -1.45 -0.39 8.23
CA TRP A 27 -2.53 -0.84 7.36
C TRP A 27 -2.12 -0.89 5.89
N GLU A 28 -1.48 0.17 5.38
CA GLU A 28 -1.05 0.23 3.96
C GLU A 28 -0.03 -0.84 3.59
N THR A 29 0.81 -1.21 4.54
CA THR A 29 1.87 -2.23 4.36
C THR A 29 1.41 -3.62 4.76
N SER A 30 0.21 -3.77 5.31
CA SER A 30 -0.33 -5.05 5.78
C SER A 30 -0.56 -6.04 4.65
N TRP A 31 -0.33 -7.31 4.94
CA TRP A 31 -0.70 -8.42 4.04
C TRP A 31 -2.20 -8.52 3.84
N LEU A 32 -2.99 -8.15 4.85
CA LEU A 32 -4.45 -8.16 4.78
C LEU A 32 -4.97 -7.26 3.65
N ARG A 33 -4.46 -6.03 3.53
CA ARG A 33 -4.80 -5.12 2.42
C ARG A 33 -4.42 -5.73 1.07
N ARG A 34 -3.24 -6.36 0.95
CA ARG A 34 -2.78 -6.98 -0.30
C ARG A 34 -3.68 -8.14 -0.73
N ILE A 35 -4.04 -9.01 0.20
CA ILE A 35 -4.92 -10.16 -0.05
C ILE A 35 -6.32 -9.67 -0.45
N LEU A 36 -6.86 -8.67 0.26
CA LEU A 36 -8.17 -8.09 -0.05
C LEU A 36 -8.21 -7.53 -1.47
N ILE A 37 -7.20 -6.74 -1.86
CA ILE A 37 -7.14 -6.16 -3.21
C ILE A 37 -6.94 -7.26 -4.26
N ALA A 38 -6.13 -8.28 -3.99
CA ALA A 38 -5.94 -9.39 -4.91
C ALA A 38 -7.25 -10.16 -5.16
N ILE A 39 -8.02 -10.47 -4.12
CA ILE A 39 -9.31 -11.14 -4.22
C ILE A 39 -10.31 -10.28 -5.00
N LEU A 40 -10.44 -8.99 -4.65
CA LEU A 40 -11.35 -8.07 -5.34
C LEU A 40 -11.00 -7.92 -6.82
N THR A 41 -9.71 -7.77 -7.12
CA THR A 41 -9.21 -7.68 -8.51
C THR A 41 -9.55 -8.95 -9.29
N TYR A 42 -9.29 -10.12 -8.70
CA TYR A 42 -9.62 -11.40 -9.32
C TYR A 42 -11.11 -11.52 -9.63
N VAL A 43 -11.97 -11.24 -8.65
CA VAL A 43 -13.43 -11.32 -8.79
C VAL A 43 -13.93 -10.38 -9.90
N ILE A 44 -13.51 -9.12 -9.88
CA ILE A 44 -13.93 -8.12 -10.89
C ILE A 44 -13.53 -8.57 -12.30
N ILE A 45 -12.32 -9.09 -12.47
CA ILE A 45 -11.82 -9.50 -13.78
C ILE A 45 -12.50 -10.78 -14.25
N VAL A 46 -12.77 -11.74 -13.36
CA VAL A 46 -13.56 -12.93 -13.71
C VAL A 46 -14.95 -12.52 -14.18
N LEU A 47 -15.64 -11.65 -13.44
CA LEU A 47 -16.96 -11.13 -13.84
C LEU A 47 -16.91 -10.41 -15.18
N PHE A 48 -15.90 -9.56 -15.40
CA PHE A 48 -15.69 -8.89 -16.68
C PHE A 48 -15.51 -9.89 -17.83
N PHE A 49 -14.69 -10.93 -17.64
CA PHE A 49 -14.43 -11.94 -18.68
C PHE A 49 -15.67 -12.77 -18.99
N LEU A 50 -16.49 -13.09 -17.97
CA LEU A 50 -17.76 -13.78 -18.15
C LEU A 50 -18.74 -12.94 -18.98
N VAL A 51 -18.90 -11.66 -18.64
CA VAL A 51 -19.81 -10.74 -19.36
C VAL A 51 -19.31 -10.46 -20.78
N ALA A 52 -18.00 -10.34 -20.98
CA ALA A 52 -17.40 -10.10 -22.29
C ALA A 52 -17.30 -11.36 -23.18
N GLY A 53 -17.68 -12.55 -22.67
CA GLY A 53 -17.60 -13.80 -23.42
C GLY A 53 -16.16 -14.24 -23.75
N LEU A 54 -15.18 -13.84 -22.91
CA LEU A 54 -13.77 -14.16 -23.14
C LEU A 54 -13.45 -15.60 -22.74
N PRO A 55 -12.54 -16.28 -23.48
CA PRO A 55 -12.19 -17.65 -23.16
C PRO A 55 -11.44 -17.75 -21.82
N LYS A 56 -11.65 -18.87 -21.13
CA LYS A 56 -10.94 -19.23 -19.88
C LYS A 56 -10.93 -18.11 -18.81
N PRO A 57 -12.09 -17.58 -18.40
CA PRO A 57 -12.21 -16.43 -17.48
C PRO A 57 -11.45 -16.61 -16.17
N PHE A 58 -11.51 -17.81 -15.58
CA PHE A 58 -10.87 -18.12 -14.29
C PHE A 58 -9.34 -18.24 -14.36
N VAL A 59 -8.79 -18.64 -15.51
CA VAL A 59 -7.35 -18.81 -15.72
C VAL A 59 -6.73 -17.48 -16.13
N ASN A 60 -7.39 -16.76 -17.04
CA ASN A 60 -6.85 -15.52 -17.58
C ASN A 60 -6.90 -14.38 -16.55
N SER A 61 -7.83 -14.41 -15.59
CA SER A 61 -7.88 -13.45 -14.48
C SER A 61 -6.73 -13.61 -13.46
N ILE A 62 -5.97 -14.71 -13.52
CA ILE A 62 -4.76 -14.90 -12.71
C ILE A 62 -3.69 -13.91 -13.14
N VAL A 63 -3.56 -13.62 -14.46
CA VAL A 63 -2.49 -12.77 -14.99
C VAL A 63 -2.53 -11.35 -14.39
N PRO A 64 -3.66 -10.63 -14.40
CA PRO A 64 -3.70 -9.29 -13.82
C PRO A 64 -3.62 -9.30 -12.29
N THR A 65 -4.12 -10.37 -11.64
CA THR A 65 -4.01 -10.53 -10.18
C THR A 65 -2.55 -10.69 -9.76
N LEU A 66 -1.78 -11.52 -10.49
CA LEU A 66 -0.34 -11.66 -10.28
C LEU A 66 0.42 -10.37 -10.61
N ALA A 67 0.07 -9.69 -11.71
CA ALA A 67 0.67 -8.40 -12.06
C ALA A 67 0.48 -7.37 -10.94
N PHE A 68 -0.72 -7.31 -10.34
CA PHE A 68 -0.98 -6.46 -9.19
C PHE A 68 -0.10 -6.83 -8.00
N ILE A 69 -0.05 -8.11 -7.61
CA ILE A 69 0.78 -8.58 -6.48
C ILE A 69 2.25 -8.23 -6.71
N LEU A 70 2.79 -8.50 -7.90
CA LEU A 70 4.16 -8.16 -8.28
C LEU A 70 4.42 -6.65 -8.20
N SER A 71 3.45 -5.81 -8.59
CA SER A 71 3.57 -4.35 -8.45
C SER A 71 3.72 -3.92 -6.98
N THR A 72 2.98 -4.55 -6.06
CA THR A 72 3.06 -4.21 -4.62
C THR A 72 4.42 -4.56 -4.00
N LEU A 73 5.12 -5.55 -4.55
CA LEU A 73 6.45 -5.95 -4.09
C LEU A 73 7.54 -5.08 -4.71
N THR A 74 7.50 -4.92 -6.04
CA THR A 74 8.53 -4.21 -6.82
C THR A 74 8.58 -2.71 -6.53
N LEU A 75 7.42 -2.04 -6.43
CA LEU A 75 7.36 -0.59 -6.17
C LEU A 75 8.03 -0.21 -4.83
N SER A 76 7.96 -1.09 -3.83
CA SER A 76 8.63 -0.87 -2.54
C SER A 76 10.15 -0.84 -2.66
N LEU A 77 10.71 -1.66 -3.56
CA LEU A 77 12.14 -1.73 -3.86
C LEU A 77 12.58 -0.48 -4.63
N PHE A 78 11.85 -0.12 -5.70
CA PHE A 78 12.12 1.09 -6.47
C PHE A 78 12.06 2.35 -5.61
N LYS A 79 11.09 2.45 -4.70
CA LYS A 79 11.00 3.56 -3.73
C LYS A 79 12.26 3.66 -2.86
N LYS A 80 12.77 2.54 -2.33
CA LYS A 80 14.00 2.53 -1.50
C LYS A 80 15.21 3.04 -2.29
N ILE A 81 15.35 2.58 -3.54
CA ILE A 81 16.44 3.00 -4.43
C ILE A 81 16.36 4.51 -4.71
N TRP A 82 15.17 5.01 -5.06
CA TRP A 82 14.95 6.42 -5.38
C TRP A 82 15.20 7.33 -4.18
N VAL A 83 14.69 6.99 -2.99
CA VAL A 83 14.92 7.76 -1.76
C VAL A 83 16.40 7.81 -1.40
N LYS A 84 17.12 6.68 -1.51
CA LYS A 84 18.58 6.64 -1.26
C LYS A 84 19.34 7.61 -2.18
N LYS A 85 18.94 7.69 -3.46
CA LYS A 85 19.55 8.58 -4.44
C LYS A 85 19.23 10.06 -4.18
N GLN A 86 17.98 10.38 -3.78
CA GLN A 86 17.59 11.75 -3.47
C GLN A 86 18.24 12.29 -2.18
N ARG A 87 18.49 11.42 -1.20
CA ARG A 87 19.14 11.80 0.06
C ARG A 87 20.65 12.06 -0.06
N GLN A 88 21.24 11.78 -1.23
CA GLN A 88 22.67 12.02 -1.56
C GLN A 88 22.88 13.24 -2.47
N LYS A 89 21.80 13.93 -2.87
CA LYS A 89 21.83 15.27 -3.45
C LYS A 89 21.61 16.30 -2.35
#